data_AF-A0A357KUV7-F1
#
_entry.id   AF-A0A357KUV7-F1
#
_cell.length_a   1.000
_cell.length_b   1.000
_cell.length_c   1.000
_cell.angle_alpha   90.00
_cell.angle_beta   90.00
_cell.angle_gamma   90.00
#
_symmetry.space_group_name_H-M   'P 1'
#
loop_
_entity.id
_entity.type
_entity.pdbx_description
1 polymer ?
#
loop_
_entity_poly.entity_id
_entity_poly.type
_entity_poly.pdbx_seq_one_letter_code
_entity_poly.pdbx_strand_id
1 'polypeptide(L)'
;MAAPATDARSVNSSIVVSVAPLGVAPYDGQTLPLVSPDGRFVAVQTGEAPTWATVLAQRDAAAPLLTSIEVYDLTAVPLKRVEWPAPLPPGLLLGASTGSGWFSAERVLPDGARTVERVAWVTGAPESLGADSRVLAAYTEGGGLSAWTDRASDGVDAALVIRSEGRESRRSEPGVSYMRPLVDGPRRGVFAFALGANGALEVRRVEPAFGASAIVRAKRTIARGADALVAHQAASGASVPPPALQGEPEGPSEAPLLLYFDPGAGRMAVFDASSGGVTLLARGSIAGCWLRDAGGLALFLTTPEGLVFQRFDREPPSRGAPGGWRASPTARVLAEPWVARATTDPDRPFVLIGPAGPGQESLLRLAAMRVVPSGPER
;
A
#
# COMPACT_ATOMS: atom_id res chain seq x y z
N MET A 1 40.97 -31.04 2.45
CA MET A 1 39.73 -31.65 3.00
C MET A 1 38.80 -30.52 3.39
N ALA A 2 37.67 -30.35 2.69
CA ALA A 2 36.65 -29.40 3.09
C ALA A 2 35.80 -30.04 4.20
N ALA A 3 35.67 -29.38 5.36
CA ALA A 3 34.80 -29.83 6.42
C ALA A 3 33.34 -29.54 6.04
N PRO A 4 32.39 -30.45 6.28
CA PRO A 4 30.98 -30.21 6.03
C PRO A 4 30.47 -29.08 6.94
N ALA A 5 29.63 -28.20 6.41
CA ALA A 5 29.00 -27.13 7.19
C ALA A 5 28.14 -27.76 8.29
N THR A 6 28.58 -27.64 9.55
CA THR A 6 27.96 -28.26 10.73
C THR A 6 26.59 -27.70 11.09
N ASP A 7 26.18 -26.59 10.47
CA ASP A 7 24.89 -25.91 10.71
C ASP A 7 24.10 -25.65 9.42
N ALA A 8 24.20 -26.55 8.42
CA ALA A 8 23.36 -26.48 7.22
C ALA A 8 21.91 -26.88 7.55
N ARG A 9 21.08 -25.90 7.93
CA ARG A 9 19.62 -26.07 7.98
C ARG A 9 19.04 -25.89 6.58
N SER A 10 18.60 -26.98 5.96
CA SER A 10 17.73 -26.90 4.78
C SER A 10 16.36 -26.43 5.23
N VAL A 11 15.95 -25.25 4.78
CA VAL A 11 14.58 -24.74 4.99
C VAL A 11 13.81 -25.03 3.71
N ASN A 12 13.00 -26.10 3.72
CA ASN A 12 12.04 -26.34 2.65
C ASN A 12 10.81 -25.46 2.92
N SER A 13 10.54 -24.48 2.06
CA SER A 13 9.30 -23.74 2.04
C SER A 13 8.44 -24.21 0.87
N SER A 14 7.33 -24.87 1.17
CA SER A 14 6.29 -25.17 0.19
C SER A 14 5.03 -24.39 0.54
N ILE A 15 4.42 -23.76 -0.45
CA ILE A 15 3.09 -23.17 -0.33
C ILE A 15 2.23 -23.71 -1.46
N VAL A 16 1.01 -24.12 -1.12
CA VAL A 16 0.01 -24.50 -2.11
C VAL A 16 -1.05 -23.43 -2.12
N VAL A 17 -1.38 -22.93 -3.31
CA VAL A 17 -2.45 -21.96 -3.49
C VAL A 17 -3.45 -22.51 -4.49
N SER A 18 -4.70 -22.08 -4.38
CA SER A 18 -5.66 -22.23 -5.48
C SER A 18 -6.05 -20.86 -6.00
N VAL A 19 -6.11 -20.75 -7.32
CA VAL A 19 -6.44 -19.51 -8.02
C VAL A 19 -7.70 -19.74 -8.84
N ALA A 20 -8.68 -18.84 -8.68
CA ALA A 20 -9.92 -18.84 -9.44
C ALA A 20 -10.05 -17.53 -10.24
N PRO A 21 -10.24 -17.57 -11.57
CA PRO A 21 -10.40 -16.36 -12.35
C PRO A 21 -11.70 -15.64 -11.98
N LEU A 22 -11.65 -14.31 -11.85
CA LEU A 22 -12.83 -13.46 -11.59
C LEU A 22 -13.28 -12.75 -12.87
N GLY A 23 -12.34 -12.29 -13.71
CA GLY A 23 -12.64 -11.64 -14.98
C GLY A 23 -11.58 -10.64 -15.40
N VAL A 24 -11.96 -9.65 -16.20
CA VAL A 24 -11.11 -8.55 -16.64
C VAL A 24 -11.78 -7.20 -16.35
N ALA A 25 -10.98 -6.20 -16.04
CA ALA A 25 -11.43 -4.82 -15.84
C ALA A 25 -10.54 -3.85 -16.64
N PRO A 26 -11.08 -2.70 -17.11
CA PRO A 26 -10.27 -1.67 -17.76
C PRO A 26 -9.23 -1.06 -16.84
N TYR A 27 -8.19 -0.51 -17.43
CA TYR A 27 -7.05 0.07 -16.74
C TYR A 27 -6.47 1.25 -17.51
N ASP A 28 -6.15 2.31 -16.77
CA ASP A 28 -5.52 3.52 -17.29
C ASP A 28 -4.01 3.37 -17.54
N GLY A 29 -3.39 2.26 -17.15
CA GLY A 29 -1.95 2.05 -17.28
C GLY A 29 -1.11 2.65 -16.15
N GLN A 30 -1.73 3.27 -15.14
CA GLN A 30 -1.00 4.01 -14.09
C GLN A 30 -1.48 3.69 -12.66
N THR A 31 -2.79 3.67 -12.41
CA THR A 31 -3.33 3.64 -11.04
C THR A 31 -3.72 2.23 -10.61
N LEU A 32 -3.02 1.69 -9.61
CA LEU A 32 -3.34 0.36 -9.09
C LEU A 32 -4.77 0.31 -8.55
N PRO A 33 -5.56 -0.73 -8.89
CA PRO A 33 -6.92 -0.88 -8.37
C PRO A 33 -6.98 -0.96 -6.84
N LEU A 34 -8.07 -0.43 -6.29
CA LEU A 34 -8.43 -0.59 -4.88
C LEU A 34 -9.40 -1.75 -4.71
N VAL A 35 -9.08 -2.69 -3.82
CA VAL A 35 -9.97 -3.81 -3.48
C VAL A 35 -10.62 -3.49 -2.15
N SER A 36 -11.94 -3.66 -2.04
CA SER A 36 -12.63 -3.46 -0.77
C SER A 36 -12.06 -4.39 0.30
N PRO A 37 -12.00 -3.97 1.58
CA PRO A 37 -11.47 -4.82 2.64
C PRO A 37 -12.15 -6.18 2.71
N ASP A 38 -13.46 -6.26 2.44
CA ASP A 38 -14.23 -7.50 2.42
C ASP A 38 -14.15 -8.30 1.11
N GLY A 39 -13.28 -7.91 0.16
CA GLY A 39 -13.05 -8.64 -1.08
C GLY A 39 -14.25 -8.69 -2.04
N ARG A 40 -15.29 -7.88 -1.81
CA ARG A 40 -16.50 -7.86 -2.64
C ARG A 40 -16.43 -6.95 -3.84
N PHE A 41 -15.63 -5.88 -3.77
CA PHE A 41 -15.56 -4.87 -4.81
C PHE A 41 -14.13 -4.55 -5.21
N VAL A 42 -13.97 -4.08 -6.45
CA VAL A 42 -12.74 -3.45 -6.92
C VAL A 42 -13.08 -2.13 -7.62
N ALA A 43 -12.37 -1.07 -7.28
CA ALA A 43 -12.40 0.21 -8.00
C ALA A 43 -11.18 0.29 -8.92
N VAL A 44 -11.42 0.64 -10.17
CA VAL A 44 -10.39 0.85 -11.19
C VAL A 44 -10.50 2.26 -11.76
N GLN A 45 -9.36 2.83 -12.13
CA GLN A 45 -9.31 4.06 -12.90
C GLN A 45 -9.22 3.72 -14.39
N THR A 46 -10.03 4.41 -15.20
CA THR A 46 -10.20 4.15 -16.64
C THR A 46 -10.11 5.46 -17.43
N GLY A 47 -10.00 5.35 -18.76
CA GLY A 47 -9.88 6.50 -19.65
C GLY A 47 -8.43 6.93 -19.87
N GLU A 48 -8.21 8.22 -20.13
CA GLU A 48 -6.85 8.75 -20.31
C GLU A 48 -6.14 8.83 -18.96
N ALA A 49 -4.89 8.36 -18.91
CA ALA A 49 -4.07 8.43 -17.71
C ALA A 49 -3.81 9.91 -17.33
N PRO A 50 -3.94 10.28 -16.05
CA PRO A 50 -3.62 11.62 -15.59
C PRO A 50 -2.13 11.93 -15.78
N THR A 51 -1.80 13.20 -16.03
CA THR A 51 -0.39 13.60 -16.12
C THR A 51 0.34 13.39 -14.80
N TRP A 52 1.66 13.20 -14.82
CA TRP A 52 2.44 13.12 -13.58
C TRP A 52 2.32 14.37 -12.71
N ALA A 53 2.20 15.57 -13.32
CA ALA A 53 1.94 16.79 -12.58
C ALA A 53 0.62 16.69 -11.80
N THR A 54 -0.43 16.18 -12.44
CA THR A 54 -1.72 15.88 -11.82
C THR A 54 -1.59 14.83 -10.73
N VAL A 55 -0.92 13.70 -10.95
CA VAL A 55 -0.74 12.60 -9.95
C VAL A 55 0.11 13.01 -8.74
N LEU A 56 1.09 13.88 -8.94
CA LEU A 56 1.97 14.39 -7.88
C LEU A 56 1.43 15.65 -7.19
N ALA A 57 0.25 16.12 -7.60
CA ALA A 57 -0.39 17.33 -7.08
C ALA A 57 0.50 18.58 -7.17
N GLN A 58 1.15 18.73 -8.32
CA GLN A 58 1.87 19.96 -8.61
C GLN A 58 0.90 21.13 -8.64
N ARG A 59 1.42 22.32 -8.30
CA ARG A 59 0.65 23.56 -8.37
C ARG A 59 0.12 23.75 -9.80
N ASP A 60 -1.14 24.20 -9.89
CA ASP A 60 -1.80 24.50 -11.17
C ASP A 60 -1.92 23.28 -12.10
N ALA A 61 -1.75 22.07 -11.58
CA ALA A 61 -1.95 20.85 -12.35
C ALA A 61 -3.41 20.74 -12.81
N ALA A 62 -3.59 20.44 -14.09
CA ALA A 62 -4.92 20.33 -14.69
C ALA A 62 -5.70 19.15 -14.10
N ALA A 63 -7.01 19.35 -13.93
CA ALA A 63 -7.92 18.27 -13.56
C ALA A 63 -8.01 17.23 -14.67
N PRO A 64 -8.04 15.93 -14.34
CA PRO A 64 -8.06 14.86 -15.32
C PRO A 64 -9.50 14.62 -15.83
N LEU A 65 -9.94 15.42 -16.79
CA LEU A 65 -11.34 15.41 -17.25
C LEU A 65 -11.73 14.16 -18.06
N LEU A 66 -10.75 13.44 -18.59
CA LEU A 66 -10.93 12.23 -19.40
C LEU A 66 -10.68 10.93 -18.62
N THR A 67 -10.44 11.06 -17.31
CA THR A 67 -10.33 9.94 -16.39
C THR A 67 -11.71 9.64 -15.78
N SER A 68 -12.01 8.36 -15.59
CA SER A 68 -13.22 7.88 -14.91
C SER A 68 -12.86 6.82 -13.87
N ILE A 69 -13.76 6.61 -12.92
CA ILE A 69 -13.62 5.53 -11.93
C ILE A 69 -14.80 4.58 -12.11
N GLU A 70 -14.50 3.29 -12.23
CA GLU A 70 -15.49 2.23 -12.34
C GLU A 70 -15.34 1.24 -11.19
N VAL A 71 -16.46 0.66 -10.75
CA VAL A 71 -16.47 -0.37 -9.72
C VAL A 71 -17.03 -1.66 -10.27
N TYR A 72 -16.41 -2.79 -9.90
CA TYR A 72 -16.84 -4.13 -10.25
C TYR A 72 -17.15 -4.95 -9.00
N ASP A 73 -18.22 -5.75 -9.08
CA ASP A 73 -18.58 -6.76 -8.08
C ASP A 73 -17.77 -8.04 -8.33
N LEU A 74 -16.86 -8.34 -7.41
CA LEU A 74 -15.98 -9.51 -7.42
C LEU A 74 -16.71 -10.80 -7.01
N THR A 75 -17.95 -10.72 -6.51
CA THR A 75 -18.79 -11.89 -6.18
C THR A 75 -19.58 -12.38 -7.40
N ALA A 76 -19.74 -11.54 -8.41
CA ALA A 76 -20.43 -11.89 -9.64
C ALA A 76 -19.52 -12.71 -10.57
N VAL A 77 -20.08 -13.77 -11.16
CA VAL A 77 -19.42 -14.58 -12.19
C VAL A 77 -20.37 -14.67 -13.40
N PRO A 78 -20.05 -14.06 -14.55
CA PRO A 78 -18.85 -13.27 -14.83
C PRO A 78 -18.79 -11.95 -14.03
N LEU A 79 -17.60 -11.36 -13.94
CA LEU A 79 -17.37 -10.06 -13.33
C LEU A 79 -18.37 -9.02 -13.85
N LYS A 80 -19.04 -8.31 -12.94
CA LYS A 80 -20.10 -7.37 -13.29
C LYS A 80 -19.74 -5.96 -12.81
N ARG A 81 -19.87 -4.98 -13.70
CA ARG A 81 -19.80 -3.56 -13.33
C ARG A 81 -20.97 -3.18 -12.43
N VAL A 82 -20.70 -2.42 -11.38
CA VAL A 82 -21.73 -1.84 -10.52
C VAL A 82 -22.34 -0.65 -11.26
N GLU A 83 -23.65 -0.72 -11.48
CA GLU A 83 -24.41 0.36 -12.10
C GLU A 83 -24.84 1.38 -11.04
N TRP A 84 -24.28 2.58 -11.11
CA TRP A 84 -24.67 3.67 -10.21
C TRP A 84 -25.83 4.48 -10.78
N PRO A 85 -26.71 5.05 -9.93
CA PRO A 85 -27.82 5.89 -10.39
C PRO A 85 -27.36 7.15 -11.13
N ALA A 86 -26.15 7.63 -10.84
CA ALA A 86 -25.54 8.79 -11.48
C ALA A 86 -24.03 8.54 -11.68
N PRO A 87 -23.42 9.07 -12.76
CA PRO A 87 -21.97 9.01 -12.92
C PRO A 87 -21.29 9.86 -11.85
N LEU A 88 -20.05 9.48 -11.51
CA LEU A 88 -19.21 10.33 -10.69
C LEU A 88 -18.88 11.64 -11.42
N PRO A 89 -18.71 12.76 -10.68
CA PRO A 89 -18.27 14.00 -11.30
C PRO A 89 -16.90 13.85 -11.98
N PRO A 90 -16.64 14.58 -13.07
CA PRO A 90 -15.34 14.55 -13.75
C PRO A 90 -14.22 15.13 -12.87
N GLY A 91 -12.97 14.84 -13.24
CA GLY A 91 -11.78 15.38 -12.56
C GLY A 91 -11.43 14.69 -11.25
N LEU A 92 -11.91 13.47 -11.04
CA LEU A 92 -11.57 12.62 -9.91
C LEU A 92 -10.38 11.71 -10.25
N LEU A 93 -9.51 11.53 -9.26
CA LEU A 93 -8.48 10.50 -9.22
C LEU A 93 -8.89 9.41 -8.23
N LEU A 94 -8.62 8.16 -8.55
CA LEU A 94 -8.72 7.09 -7.57
C LEU A 94 -7.66 7.30 -6.47
N GLY A 95 -8.09 7.33 -5.21
CA GLY A 95 -7.21 7.55 -4.06
C GLY A 95 -6.46 6.28 -3.64
N ALA A 96 -6.01 6.23 -2.38
CA ALA A 96 -5.23 5.11 -1.84
C ALA A 96 -5.88 4.39 -0.65
N SER A 97 -7.08 4.81 -0.23
CA SER A 97 -7.74 4.32 0.98
C SER A 97 -9.09 3.71 0.68
N THR A 98 -9.50 2.74 1.50
CA THR A 98 -10.82 2.12 1.41
C THR A 98 -11.31 1.65 2.77
N GLY A 99 -12.63 1.62 2.92
CA GLY A 99 -13.34 0.89 3.97
C GLY A 99 -14.35 -0.09 3.36
N SER A 100 -15.01 -0.90 4.20
CA SER A 100 -15.98 -1.90 3.72
C SER A 100 -17.17 -1.29 2.96
N GLY A 101 -17.49 -0.01 3.21
CA GLY A 101 -18.59 0.69 2.53
C GLY A 101 -18.15 1.70 1.47
N TRP A 102 -16.87 2.01 1.35
CA TRP A 102 -16.39 3.12 0.53
C TRP A 102 -14.95 2.97 0.01
N PHE A 103 -14.60 3.75 -1.00
CA PHE A 103 -13.22 3.99 -1.42
C PHE A 103 -12.96 5.49 -1.54
N SER A 104 -11.71 5.92 -1.37
CA SER A 104 -11.35 7.34 -1.50
C SER A 104 -11.21 7.72 -2.97
N ALA A 105 -11.77 8.86 -3.35
CA ALA A 105 -11.48 9.55 -4.59
C ALA A 105 -10.98 10.97 -4.27
N GLU A 106 -10.12 11.52 -5.11
CA GLU A 106 -9.52 12.84 -4.93
C GLU A 106 -9.92 13.76 -6.08
N ARG A 107 -10.63 14.84 -5.76
CA ARG A 107 -11.04 15.86 -6.74
C ARG A 107 -9.95 16.89 -6.89
N VAL A 108 -9.45 17.08 -8.11
CA VAL A 108 -8.45 18.11 -8.42
C VAL A 108 -9.13 19.47 -8.56
N LEU A 109 -8.67 20.44 -7.76
CA LEU A 109 -9.12 21.83 -7.77
C LEU A 109 -8.34 22.67 -8.80
N PRO A 110 -8.83 23.85 -9.20
CA PRO A 110 -8.18 24.69 -10.22
C PRO A 110 -6.74 25.12 -9.90
N ASP A 111 -6.33 25.14 -8.62
CA ASP A 111 -4.97 25.48 -8.17
C ASP A 111 -4.06 24.24 -8.01
N GLY A 112 -4.53 23.06 -8.41
CA GLY A 112 -3.85 21.77 -8.27
C GLY A 112 -3.95 21.15 -6.87
N ALA A 113 -4.56 21.84 -5.89
CA ALA A 113 -4.91 21.22 -4.62
C ALA A 113 -6.03 20.19 -4.82
N ARG A 114 -6.29 19.34 -3.83
CA ARG A 114 -7.32 18.31 -3.92
C ARG A 114 -8.25 18.34 -2.72
N THR A 115 -9.48 17.91 -2.93
CA THR A 115 -10.37 17.50 -1.82
C THR A 115 -10.60 16.01 -1.90
N VAL A 116 -10.82 15.38 -0.75
CA VAL A 116 -11.05 13.94 -0.67
C VAL A 116 -12.54 13.65 -0.49
N GLU A 117 -13.01 12.68 -1.25
CA GLU A 117 -14.37 12.16 -1.20
C GLU A 117 -14.32 10.68 -0.81
N ARG A 118 -15.21 10.24 0.08
CA ARG A 118 -15.53 8.83 0.25
C ARG A 118 -16.65 8.49 -0.71
N VAL A 119 -16.37 7.62 -1.67
CA VAL A 119 -17.38 7.16 -2.63
C VAL A 119 -17.89 5.81 -2.19
N ALA A 120 -19.21 5.70 -2.02
CA ALA A 120 -19.84 4.43 -1.65
C ALA A 120 -19.72 3.39 -2.77
N TRP A 121 -19.29 2.16 -2.43
CA TRP A 121 -19.09 1.08 -3.42
C TRP A 121 -20.32 0.81 -4.27
N VAL A 122 -21.49 0.73 -3.64
CA VAL A 122 -22.73 0.27 -4.27
C VAL A 122 -23.50 1.41 -4.95
N THR A 123 -23.54 2.60 -4.34
CA THR A 123 -24.38 3.69 -4.84
C THR A 123 -23.60 4.73 -5.65
N GLY A 124 -22.27 4.74 -5.55
CA GLY A 124 -21.43 5.77 -6.18
C GLY A 124 -21.58 7.14 -5.54
N ALA A 125 -22.32 7.26 -4.43
CA ALA A 125 -22.56 8.54 -3.77
C ALA A 125 -21.27 9.06 -3.13
N PRO A 126 -20.77 10.26 -3.51
CA PRO A 126 -19.61 10.86 -2.87
C PRO A 126 -20.02 11.59 -1.59
N GLU A 127 -19.27 11.35 -0.52
CA GLU A 127 -19.31 12.09 0.74
C GLU A 127 -18.00 12.86 0.90
N SER A 128 -18.08 14.20 0.92
CA SER A 128 -16.89 15.03 1.16
C SER A 128 -16.46 14.97 2.62
N LEU A 129 -15.15 14.87 2.86
CA LEU A 129 -14.57 14.85 4.21
C LEU A 129 -14.49 16.24 4.89
N GLY A 130 -15.14 17.26 4.32
CA GLY A 130 -15.27 18.62 4.85
C GLY A 130 -14.57 19.69 4.00
N ALA A 131 -15.05 20.94 4.05
CA ALA A 131 -14.55 22.06 3.24
C ALA A 131 -13.08 22.42 3.50
N ASP A 132 -12.58 22.13 4.70
CA ASP A 132 -11.19 22.40 5.12
C ASP A 132 -10.23 21.26 4.72
N SER A 133 -10.73 20.16 4.12
CA SER A 133 -9.92 18.99 3.76
C SER A 133 -9.12 19.17 2.46
N ARG A 134 -8.52 20.34 2.27
CA ARG A 134 -7.56 20.54 1.17
C ARG A 134 -6.34 19.67 1.44
N VAL A 135 -6.14 18.67 0.60
CA VAL A 135 -4.95 17.83 0.58
C VAL A 135 -4.12 18.20 -0.64
N LEU A 136 -2.80 18.16 -0.50
CA LEU A 136 -1.92 18.29 -1.65
C LEU A 136 -1.94 16.97 -2.42
N ALA A 137 -1.35 15.90 -1.87
CA ALA A 137 -0.96 14.76 -2.71
C ALA A 137 -1.59 13.40 -2.36
N ALA A 138 -2.06 13.19 -1.11
CA ALA A 138 -2.55 11.89 -0.67
C ALA A 138 -3.34 11.94 0.65
N TYR A 139 -4.35 11.07 0.76
CA TYR A 139 -5.13 10.76 1.96
C TYR A 139 -5.11 9.26 2.28
N THR A 140 -5.08 8.93 3.57
CA THR A 140 -5.22 7.57 4.08
C THR A 140 -6.03 7.57 5.37
N GLU A 141 -6.76 6.49 5.61
CA GLU A 141 -7.54 6.30 6.83
C GLU A 141 -7.57 4.83 7.25
N GLY A 142 -7.56 4.60 8.57
CA GLY A 142 -7.74 3.28 9.16
C GLY A 142 -7.69 3.33 10.69
N GLY A 143 -8.37 2.40 11.37
CA GLY A 143 -8.26 2.25 12.84
C GLY A 143 -8.58 3.52 13.64
N GLY A 144 -9.46 4.40 13.15
CA GLY A 144 -9.81 5.66 13.81
C GLY A 144 -8.78 6.80 13.63
N LEU A 145 -7.82 6.64 12.73
CA LEU A 145 -6.93 7.72 12.28
C LEU A 145 -7.13 8.03 10.81
N SER A 146 -7.00 9.32 10.49
CA SER A 146 -6.83 9.81 9.12
C SER A 146 -5.53 10.59 9.04
N ALA A 147 -4.85 10.51 7.90
CA ALA A 147 -3.63 11.26 7.65
C ALA A 147 -3.59 11.76 6.22
N TRP A 148 -3.10 12.97 6.03
CA TRP A 148 -2.95 13.59 4.72
C TRP A 148 -1.76 14.54 4.67
N THR A 149 -1.44 14.98 3.46
CA THR A 149 -0.41 15.99 3.23
C THR A 149 -1.08 17.31 2.91
N ASP A 150 -0.68 18.37 3.60
CA ASP A 150 -1.24 19.72 3.46
C ASP A 150 -0.13 20.70 3.07
N ARG A 151 -0.40 21.57 2.10
CA ARG A 151 0.50 22.64 1.66
C ARG A 151 -0.16 23.96 2.00
N ALA A 152 0.52 24.78 2.81
CA ALA A 152 0.09 26.16 3.02
C ALA A 152 0.09 26.91 1.67
N SER A 153 -0.82 27.86 1.49
CA SER A 153 -1.01 28.59 0.23
C SER A 153 0.24 29.37 -0.24
N ASP A 154 1.17 29.65 0.67
CA ASP A 154 2.46 30.32 0.47
C ASP A 154 3.68 29.37 0.49
N GLY A 155 3.48 28.11 0.90
CA GLY A 155 4.56 27.17 1.21
C GLY A 155 4.97 26.30 0.02
N VAL A 156 6.29 26.12 -0.14
CA VAL A 156 6.87 25.12 -1.07
C VAL A 156 6.75 23.71 -0.48
N ASP A 157 6.84 23.59 0.86
CA ASP A 157 6.91 22.31 1.55
C ASP A 157 5.54 21.80 2.01
N ALA A 158 5.28 20.50 1.81
CA ALA A 158 4.10 19.82 2.31
C ALA A 158 4.28 19.33 3.75
N ALA A 159 3.36 19.70 4.64
CA ALA A 159 3.27 19.19 6.00
C ALA A 159 2.47 17.87 6.05
N LEU A 160 2.77 17.02 7.02
CA LEU A 160 1.93 15.88 7.37
C LEU A 160 0.90 16.31 8.43
N VAL A 161 -0.36 16.01 8.19
CA VAL A 161 -1.44 16.22 9.16
C VAL A 161 -1.99 14.85 9.55
N ILE A 162 -2.17 14.64 10.85
CA ILE A 162 -2.70 13.41 11.44
C ILE A 162 -3.87 13.79 12.33
N ARG A 163 -5.02 13.17 12.08
CA ARG A 163 -6.26 13.38 12.84
C ARG A 163 -6.74 12.09 13.47
N SER A 164 -7.09 12.14 14.76
CA SER A 164 -7.75 11.06 15.48
C SER A 164 -8.72 11.64 16.49
N GLU A 165 -9.90 11.02 16.64
CA GLU A 165 -10.93 11.43 17.61
C GLU A 165 -11.26 12.94 17.53
N GLY A 166 -11.29 13.49 16.30
CA GLY A 166 -11.56 14.90 16.02
C GLY A 166 -10.44 15.87 16.35
N ARG A 167 -9.29 15.40 16.86
CA ARG A 167 -8.11 16.23 17.15
C ARG A 167 -7.05 16.08 16.08
N GLU A 168 -6.38 17.18 15.77
CA GLU A 168 -5.32 17.22 14.76
C GLU A 168 -3.96 17.43 15.41
N SER A 169 -2.94 16.86 14.77
CA SER A 169 -1.54 17.14 15.01
C SER A 169 -0.85 17.33 13.67
N ARG A 170 0.05 18.31 13.59
CA ARG A 170 0.76 18.68 12.36
C ARG A 170 2.24 18.42 12.53
N ARG A 171 2.88 17.97 11.46
CA ARG A 171 4.34 17.90 11.34
C ARG A 171 4.79 18.65 10.10
N SER A 172 5.61 19.66 10.31
CA SER A 172 6.27 20.42 9.25
C SER A 172 7.73 20.61 9.65
N GLU A 173 8.63 20.55 8.68
CA GLU A 173 10.07 20.76 8.84
C GLU A 173 10.56 21.62 7.66
N PRO A 174 11.39 22.64 7.89
CA PRO A 174 11.91 23.46 6.79
C PRO A 174 12.67 22.61 5.75
N GLY A 175 12.34 22.78 4.48
CA GLY A 175 12.98 22.08 3.36
C GLY A 175 12.62 20.60 3.27
N VAL A 176 11.53 20.16 3.90
CA VAL A 176 11.06 18.77 3.86
C VAL A 176 9.59 18.74 3.47
N SER A 177 9.30 18.04 2.37
CA SER A 177 7.94 17.75 1.93
C SER A 177 7.54 16.34 2.30
N TYR A 178 6.46 16.20 3.07
CA TYR A 178 5.83 14.93 3.37
C TYR A 178 4.95 14.47 2.21
N MET A 179 4.99 13.16 1.95
CA MET A 179 4.31 12.51 0.83
C MET A 179 3.72 11.17 1.28
N ARG A 180 2.58 10.81 0.68
CA ARG A 180 1.97 9.47 0.74
C ARG A 180 1.95 8.88 2.15
N PRO A 181 1.18 9.46 3.09
CA PRO A 181 1.03 8.86 4.41
C PRO A 181 0.30 7.51 4.31
N LEU A 182 0.64 6.60 5.21
CA LEU A 182 -0.02 5.31 5.41
C LEU A 182 -0.35 5.16 6.90
N VAL A 183 -1.63 4.90 7.21
CA VAL A 183 -2.06 4.67 8.58
C VAL A 183 -1.79 3.23 8.99
N ASP A 184 -1.09 3.07 10.12
CA ASP A 184 -0.96 1.80 10.82
C ASP A 184 -2.11 1.67 11.82
N GLY A 185 -3.27 1.24 11.32
CA GLY A 185 -4.53 1.20 12.07
C GLY A 185 -4.43 0.52 13.44
N PRO A 186 -3.85 -0.69 13.55
CA PRO A 186 -3.70 -1.39 14.83
C PRO A 186 -2.83 -0.65 15.85
N ARG A 187 -1.83 0.13 15.41
CA ARG A 187 -0.80 0.73 16.29
C ARG A 187 -0.89 2.25 16.39
N ARG A 188 -2.03 2.82 15.97
CA ARG A 188 -2.37 4.24 16.06
C ARG A 188 -1.29 5.24 15.64
N GLY A 189 -0.56 4.97 14.55
CA GLY A 189 0.40 5.95 14.01
C GLY A 189 0.54 5.88 12.50
N VAL A 190 1.39 6.73 11.94
CA VAL A 190 1.47 6.97 10.50
C VAL A 190 2.89 6.70 10.00
N PHE A 191 3.01 5.99 8.90
CA PHE A 191 4.22 6.02 8.08
C PHE A 191 4.08 7.11 7.03
N ALA A 192 5.16 7.82 6.72
CA ALA A 192 5.18 8.79 5.63
C ALA A 192 6.54 8.81 4.96
N PHE A 193 6.54 9.21 3.69
CA PHE A 193 7.75 9.49 2.93
C PHE A 193 8.07 10.97 3.05
N ALA A 194 9.30 11.30 3.42
CA ALA A 194 9.75 12.66 3.60
C ALA A 194 10.86 12.95 2.59
N LEU A 195 10.61 13.89 1.69
CA LEU A 195 11.54 14.33 0.65
C LEU A 195 12.19 15.64 1.08
N GLY A 196 13.49 15.60 1.35
CA GLY A 196 14.29 16.80 1.62
C GLY A 196 14.63 17.57 0.36
N ALA A 197 14.83 18.88 0.48
CA ALA A 197 15.24 19.78 -0.61
C ALA A 197 16.59 19.40 -1.25
N ASN A 198 17.41 18.59 -0.57
CA ASN A 198 18.65 18.02 -1.08
C ASN A 198 18.45 16.69 -1.85
N GLY A 199 17.20 16.28 -2.08
CA GLY A 199 16.85 15.00 -2.71
C GLY A 199 17.04 13.77 -1.83
N ALA A 200 17.22 13.93 -0.51
CA ALA A 200 17.19 12.80 0.41
C ALA A 200 15.74 12.35 0.62
N LEU A 201 15.45 11.09 0.26
CA LEU A 201 14.16 10.48 0.55
C LEU A 201 14.28 9.61 1.79
N GLU A 202 13.41 9.87 2.76
CA GLU A 202 13.33 9.10 4.00
C GLU A 202 11.95 8.44 4.15
N VAL A 203 11.94 7.22 4.70
CA VAL A 203 10.74 6.68 5.34
C VAL A 203 10.73 7.10 6.81
N ARG A 204 9.59 7.54 7.33
CA ARG A 204 9.42 7.98 8.72
C ARG A 204 8.23 7.32 9.37
N ARG A 205 8.38 6.92 10.64
CA ARG A 205 7.29 6.61 11.56
C ARG A 205 6.97 7.85 12.36
N VAL A 206 5.73 8.32 12.27
CA VAL A 206 5.23 9.52 12.94
C VAL A 206 4.05 9.15 13.82
N GLU A 207 4.08 9.60 15.07
CA GLU A 207 2.97 9.46 16.01
C GLU A 207 2.24 10.78 16.18
N PRO A 208 0.90 10.77 16.29
CA PRO A 208 0.15 11.95 16.62
C PRO A 208 0.52 12.45 18.02
N ALA A 209 0.54 13.77 18.19
CA ALA A 209 0.69 14.41 19.49
C ALA A 209 -0.32 15.56 19.60
N PHE A 210 -1.53 15.25 20.09
CA PHE A 210 -2.64 16.21 20.08
C PHE A 210 -2.36 17.39 21.01
N GLY A 211 -2.48 18.61 20.48
CA GLY A 211 -2.08 19.84 21.18
C GLY A 211 -0.58 20.19 21.03
N ALA A 212 0.18 19.40 20.27
CA ALA A 212 1.58 19.63 19.96
C ALA A 212 1.89 19.27 18.49
N SER A 213 3.16 19.41 18.09
CA SER A 213 3.62 18.90 16.79
C SER A 213 3.76 17.38 16.83
N ALA A 214 3.33 16.69 15.77
CA ALA A 214 3.46 15.24 15.67
C ALA A 214 4.95 14.82 15.75
N ILE A 215 5.21 13.63 16.30
CA ILE A 215 6.56 13.21 16.71
C ILE A 215 7.10 12.15 15.75
N VAL A 216 8.28 12.40 15.18
CA VAL A 216 9.02 11.38 14.40
C VAL A 216 9.69 10.42 15.38
N ARG A 217 9.25 9.16 15.40
CA ARG A 217 9.78 8.10 16.28
C ARG A 217 10.93 7.34 15.66
N ALA A 218 10.86 7.11 14.36
CA ALA A 218 11.90 6.43 13.61
C ALA A 218 11.98 7.02 12.21
N LYS A 219 13.18 6.99 11.63
CA LYS A 219 13.39 7.39 10.24
C LYS A 219 14.57 6.65 9.63
N ARG A 220 14.54 6.52 8.31
CA ARG A 220 15.62 5.91 7.53
C ARG A 220 15.69 6.57 6.15
N THR A 221 16.87 7.00 5.75
CA THR A 221 17.13 7.41 4.36
C THR A 221 17.13 6.18 3.46
N ILE A 222 16.31 6.20 2.41
CA ILE A 222 16.13 5.11 1.45
C ILE A 222 16.62 5.48 0.04
N ALA A 223 16.79 6.77 -0.24
CA ALA A 223 17.35 7.23 -1.51
C ALA A 223 18.06 8.58 -1.35
N ARG A 224 18.96 8.89 -2.29
CA ARG A 224 19.60 10.20 -2.47
C ARG A 224 19.39 10.67 -3.90
N GLY A 225 19.25 11.98 -4.11
CA GLY A 225 18.92 12.53 -5.42
C GLY A 225 17.52 12.14 -5.92
N ALA A 226 16.61 11.80 -5.00
CA ALA A 226 15.22 11.51 -5.31
C ALA A 226 14.42 12.79 -5.56
N ASP A 227 13.33 12.63 -6.29
CA ASP A 227 12.30 13.64 -6.49
C ASP A 227 10.93 13.12 -6.03
N ALA A 228 9.88 13.90 -6.29
CA ALA A 228 8.51 13.54 -5.95
C ALA A 228 8.02 12.27 -6.68
N LEU A 229 8.54 11.98 -7.89
CA LEU A 229 8.16 10.79 -8.64
C LEU A 229 8.75 9.53 -7.99
N VAL A 230 10.03 9.57 -7.60
CA VAL A 230 10.68 8.47 -6.87
C VAL A 230 9.98 8.23 -5.53
N ALA A 231 9.62 9.30 -4.81
CA ALA A 231 8.87 9.19 -3.56
C ALA A 231 7.47 8.57 -3.79
N HIS A 232 6.79 8.94 -4.87
CA HIS A 232 5.53 8.32 -5.26
C HIS A 232 5.71 6.81 -5.52
N GLN A 233 6.68 6.43 -6.35
CA GLN A 233 6.96 5.03 -6.69
C GLN A 233 7.30 4.18 -5.46
N ALA A 234 8.08 4.73 -4.52
CA ALA A 234 8.41 4.07 -3.26
C ALA A 234 7.15 3.70 -2.44
N ALA A 235 6.10 4.53 -2.56
CA ALA A 235 4.86 4.41 -1.81
C ALA A 235 3.74 3.66 -2.55
N SER A 236 3.75 3.56 -3.88
CA SER A 236 2.64 3.03 -4.68
C SER A 236 2.23 1.59 -4.31
N GLY A 237 3.19 0.77 -3.87
CA GLY A 237 2.97 -0.60 -3.39
C GLY A 237 3.06 -0.76 -1.87
N ALA A 238 3.11 0.35 -1.13
CA ALA A 238 3.37 0.29 0.31
C ALA A 238 2.16 -0.22 1.10
N SER A 239 2.43 -0.97 2.16
CA SER A 239 1.39 -1.50 3.06
C SER A 239 1.93 -1.82 4.44
N VAL A 240 1.03 -1.87 5.42
CA VAL A 240 1.31 -2.31 6.79
C VAL A 240 0.79 -3.74 7.01
N PRO A 241 1.38 -4.52 7.93
CA PRO A 241 0.88 -5.86 8.24
C PRO A 241 -0.57 -5.83 8.73
N PRO A 242 -1.39 -6.85 8.40
CA PRO A 242 -2.71 -6.99 8.96
C PRO A 242 -2.64 -7.23 10.49
N PRO A 243 -3.70 -6.88 11.23
CA PRO A 243 -3.80 -7.21 12.65
C PRO A 243 -3.69 -8.73 12.88
N ALA A 244 -3.30 -9.13 14.08
CA ALA A 244 -3.36 -10.53 14.48
C ALA A 244 -4.83 -11.02 14.51
N LEU A 245 -5.06 -12.29 14.16
CA LEU A 245 -6.37 -12.91 14.30
C LEU A 245 -6.67 -13.16 15.78
N GLN A 246 -7.96 -13.09 16.17
CA GLN A 246 -8.37 -13.39 17.54
C GLN A 246 -7.98 -14.82 17.93
N GLY A 247 -7.32 -14.98 19.09
CA GLY A 247 -6.91 -16.28 19.61
C GLY A 247 -5.54 -16.77 19.16
N GLU A 248 -4.85 -16.05 18.26
CA GLU A 248 -3.41 -16.26 18.09
C GLU A 248 -2.68 -15.71 19.32
N PRO A 249 -1.63 -16.39 19.82
CA PRO A 249 -0.78 -15.82 20.86
C PRO A 249 -0.29 -14.45 20.37
N GLU A 250 -0.16 -13.48 21.28
CA GLU A 250 0.51 -12.20 21.04
C GLU A 250 1.96 -12.46 20.60
N GLY A 251 2.14 -12.82 19.33
CA GLY A 251 3.43 -13.01 18.71
C GLY A 251 4.02 -11.65 18.31
N PRO A 252 5.20 -11.62 17.66
CA PRO A 252 5.93 -10.41 17.26
C PRO A 252 5.19 -9.46 16.27
N SER A 253 3.87 -9.65 16.09
CA SER A 253 2.88 -8.76 15.50
C SER A 253 2.84 -7.33 16.07
N GLU A 254 3.59 -7.00 17.12
CA GLU A 254 3.66 -5.65 17.66
C GLU A 254 4.60 -4.71 16.90
N ALA A 255 5.55 -5.23 16.10
CA ALA A 255 6.52 -4.36 15.43
C ALA A 255 5.84 -3.43 14.40
N PRO A 256 6.09 -2.11 14.44
CA PRO A 256 5.63 -1.16 13.44
C PRO A 256 6.44 -1.36 12.16
N LEU A 257 5.93 -2.24 11.28
CA LEU A 257 6.55 -2.56 10.00
C LEU A 257 5.88 -1.81 8.85
N LEU A 258 6.69 -1.34 7.90
CA LEU A 258 6.23 -0.84 6.61
C LEU A 258 6.85 -1.67 5.50
N LEU A 259 6.02 -2.28 4.65
CA LEU A 259 6.44 -2.77 3.34
C LEU A 259 6.43 -1.59 2.36
N TYR A 260 7.50 -1.41 1.60
CA TYR A 260 7.62 -0.34 0.60
C TYR A 260 8.60 -0.75 -0.51
N PHE A 261 8.65 0.01 -1.61
CA PHE A 261 9.67 -0.15 -2.64
C PHE A 261 10.90 0.71 -2.30
N ASP A 262 12.06 0.09 -2.14
CA ASP A 262 13.33 0.78 -1.92
C ASP A 262 13.96 1.09 -3.29
N PRO A 263 13.94 2.36 -3.76
CA PRO A 263 14.44 2.73 -5.07
C PRO A 263 15.98 2.63 -5.16
N GLY A 264 16.69 2.77 -4.03
CA GLY A 264 18.14 2.60 -4.00
C GLY A 264 18.54 1.13 -4.17
N ALA A 265 17.73 0.21 -3.66
CA ALA A 265 17.94 -1.23 -3.81
C ALA A 265 17.26 -1.84 -5.05
N GLY A 266 16.32 -1.12 -5.69
CA GLY A 266 15.54 -1.59 -6.84
C GLY A 266 14.65 -2.78 -6.52
N ARG A 267 14.10 -2.84 -5.29
CA ARG A 267 13.25 -3.95 -4.83
C ARG A 267 12.40 -3.58 -3.61
N MET A 268 11.40 -4.40 -3.28
CA MET A 268 10.65 -4.26 -2.05
C MET A 268 11.56 -4.44 -0.82
N ALA A 269 11.22 -3.73 0.25
CA ALA A 269 11.88 -3.77 1.53
C ALA A 269 10.86 -3.63 2.67
N VAL A 270 11.22 -4.14 3.84
CA VAL A 270 10.48 -3.89 5.09
C VAL A 270 11.30 -2.97 5.96
N PHE A 271 10.72 -1.83 6.34
CA PHE A 271 11.25 -0.94 7.37
C PHE A 271 10.64 -1.31 8.72
N ASP A 272 11.50 -1.59 9.70
CA ASP A 272 11.10 -1.82 11.08
C ASP A 272 11.35 -0.56 11.91
N ALA A 273 10.28 0.14 12.27
CA ALA A 273 10.39 1.38 13.03
C ALA A 273 10.78 1.17 14.50
N SER A 274 10.75 -0.06 15.04
CA SER A 274 11.28 -0.32 16.39
C SER A 274 12.81 -0.33 16.42
N SER A 275 13.43 -0.93 15.40
CA SER A 275 14.90 -1.05 15.31
C SER A 275 15.55 0.01 14.41
N GLY A 276 14.78 0.66 13.54
CA GLY A 276 15.28 1.45 12.42
C GLY A 276 15.88 0.59 11.29
N GLY A 277 15.77 -0.73 11.40
CA GLY A 277 16.31 -1.70 10.45
C GLY A 277 15.54 -1.75 9.15
N VAL A 278 16.23 -2.18 8.09
CA VAL A 278 15.62 -2.46 6.79
C VAL A 278 16.00 -3.86 6.37
N THR A 279 14.99 -4.66 6.03
CA THR A 279 15.18 -6.00 5.47
C THR A 279 14.78 -5.98 4.01
N LEU A 280 15.76 -6.22 3.13
CA LEU A 280 15.53 -6.28 1.69
C LEU A 280 14.88 -7.62 1.33
N LEU A 281 13.93 -7.59 0.41
CA LEU A 281 13.15 -8.75 0.00
C LEU A 281 13.65 -9.34 -1.31
N ALA A 282 12.83 -10.20 -1.93
CA ALA A 282 13.10 -10.81 -3.23
C ALA A 282 13.64 -9.79 -4.24
N ARG A 283 14.69 -10.17 -4.98
CA ARG A 283 15.34 -9.31 -5.96
C ARG A 283 14.33 -8.90 -7.03
N GLY A 284 14.37 -7.62 -7.44
CA GLY A 284 13.48 -7.09 -8.48
C GLY A 284 12.01 -7.02 -8.09
N SER A 285 11.64 -7.28 -6.83
CA SER A 285 10.25 -7.17 -6.41
C SER A 285 9.74 -5.74 -6.49
N ILE A 286 8.53 -5.53 -7.01
CA ILE A 286 7.94 -4.19 -7.24
C ILE A 286 6.65 -3.93 -6.46
N ALA A 287 6.04 -4.98 -5.92
CA ALA A 287 4.88 -4.89 -5.06
C ALA A 287 4.88 -6.08 -4.09
N GLY A 288 4.16 -5.95 -2.99
CA GLY A 288 3.94 -7.06 -2.10
C GLY A 288 2.69 -6.94 -1.25
N CYS A 289 2.31 -8.06 -0.67
CA CYS A 289 1.15 -8.20 0.18
C CYS A 289 1.51 -9.05 1.37
N TRP A 290 1.20 -8.55 2.57
CA TRP A 290 1.35 -9.29 3.80
C TRP A 290 0.42 -10.50 3.85
N LEU A 291 0.92 -11.58 4.43
CA LEU A 291 0.19 -12.78 4.80
C LEU A 291 0.60 -13.11 6.24
N ARG A 292 -0.38 -13.48 7.06
CA ARG A 292 -0.17 -14.08 8.37
C ARG A 292 -0.69 -15.50 8.33
N ASP A 293 0.14 -16.46 8.72
CA ASP A 293 -0.23 -17.86 8.86
C ASP A 293 0.34 -18.44 10.17
N ALA A 294 0.09 -19.73 10.43
CA ALA A 294 0.61 -20.42 11.61
C ALA A 294 2.15 -20.45 11.69
N GLY A 295 2.85 -20.18 10.59
CA GLY A 295 4.30 -20.05 10.52
C GLY A 295 4.81 -18.63 10.78
N GLY A 296 3.93 -17.64 10.98
CA GLY A 296 4.28 -16.27 11.30
C GLY A 296 3.93 -15.28 10.19
N LEU A 297 4.82 -14.31 9.95
CA LEU A 297 4.66 -13.32 8.89
C LEU A 297 5.30 -13.82 7.59
N ALA A 298 4.58 -13.62 6.50
CA ALA A 298 5.05 -13.88 5.16
C ALA A 298 4.55 -12.81 4.19
N LEU A 299 5.09 -12.85 2.98
CA LEU A 299 4.79 -11.91 1.93
C LEU A 299 4.57 -12.66 0.61
N PHE A 300 3.54 -12.27 -0.12
CA PHE A 300 3.51 -12.45 -1.57
C PHE A 300 4.19 -11.26 -2.22
N LEU A 301 5.10 -11.51 -3.16
CA LEU A 301 5.89 -10.48 -3.83
C LEU A 301 5.77 -10.63 -5.34
N THR A 302 5.48 -9.52 -6.01
CA THR A 302 5.46 -9.44 -7.47
C THR A 302 6.88 -9.20 -7.96
N THR A 303 7.40 -10.12 -8.78
CA THR A 303 8.74 -10.06 -9.39
C THR A 303 8.62 -10.23 -10.91
N PRO A 304 9.66 -9.87 -11.70
CA PRO A 304 9.69 -10.16 -13.13
C PRO A 304 9.50 -11.65 -13.46
N GLU A 305 9.91 -12.55 -12.57
CA GLU A 305 9.80 -14.01 -12.73
C GLU A 305 8.43 -14.59 -12.31
N GLY A 306 7.57 -13.73 -11.75
CA GLY A 306 6.19 -14.03 -11.36
C GLY A 306 5.86 -13.66 -9.91
N LEU A 307 4.78 -14.25 -9.39
CA LEU A 307 4.41 -14.13 -7.98
C LEU A 307 5.23 -15.11 -7.15
N VAL A 308 5.92 -14.62 -6.13
CA VAL A 308 6.70 -15.45 -5.19
C VAL A 308 6.20 -15.28 -3.76
N PHE A 309 6.40 -16.31 -2.95
CA PHE A 309 6.16 -16.33 -1.52
C PHE A 309 7.50 -16.23 -0.78
N GLN A 310 7.54 -15.44 0.27
CA GLN A 310 8.73 -15.28 1.11
C GLN A 310 8.33 -15.17 2.58
N ARG A 311 8.85 -16.06 3.44
CA ARG A 311 8.71 -15.90 4.90
C ARG A 311 9.57 -14.78 5.43
N PHE A 312 9.05 -14.13 6.46
CA PHE A 312 9.62 -12.97 7.11
C PHE A 312 9.69 -13.22 8.61
N ASP A 313 10.83 -13.78 9.04
CA ASP A 313 11.00 -14.30 10.39
C ASP A 313 11.75 -13.29 11.26
N ARG A 314 11.37 -13.21 12.54
CA ARG A 314 12.11 -12.44 13.52
C ARG A 314 13.30 -13.27 14.00
N GLU A 315 14.50 -12.73 13.84
CA GLU A 315 15.68 -13.35 14.40
C GLU A 315 15.73 -13.10 15.92
N PRO A 316 16.01 -14.14 16.72
CA PRO A 316 16.26 -13.93 18.13
C PRO A 316 17.49 -13.03 18.32
N PRO A 317 17.51 -12.18 19.35
CA PRO A 317 18.69 -11.41 19.67
C PRO A 317 19.88 -12.34 19.91
N SER A 318 21.04 -11.99 19.36
CA SER A 318 22.30 -12.69 19.59
C SER A 318 23.21 -11.85 20.49
N ARG A 319 24.25 -12.45 21.08
CA ARG A 319 25.16 -11.71 21.97
C ARG A 319 25.76 -10.51 21.21
N GLY A 320 25.33 -9.31 21.58
CA GLY A 320 25.84 -8.04 21.05
C GLY A 320 25.07 -7.46 19.85
N ALA A 321 24.01 -8.11 19.36
CA ALA A 321 23.17 -7.58 18.29
C ALA A 321 21.68 -7.67 18.64
N PRO A 322 20.92 -6.57 18.50
CA PRO A 322 19.47 -6.62 18.63
C PRO A 322 18.89 -7.59 17.60
N GLY A 323 17.86 -8.34 17.98
CA GLY A 323 17.13 -9.21 17.04
C GLY A 323 16.60 -8.37 15.88
N GLY A 324 16.77 -8.88 14.66
CA GLY A 324 16.31 -8.22 13.43
C GLY A 324 15.21 -9.02 12.75
N TRP A 325 14.88 -8.61 11.53
CA TRP A 325 14.03 -9.39 10.65
C TRP A 325 14.84 -9.98 9.51
N ARG A 326 14.59 -11.24 9.20
CA ARG A 326 15.22 -11.96 8.10
C ARG A 326 14.18 -12.42 7.09
N ALA A 327 14.46 -12.16 5.82
CA ALA A 327 13.72 -12.74 4.71
C ALA A 327 14.31 -14.12 4.37
N SER A 328 13.45 -15.13 4.32
CA SER A 328 13.80 -16.49 3.86
C SER A 328 14.03 -16.53 2.34
N PRO A 329 14.56 -17.63 1.78
CA PRO A 329 14.52 -17.87 0.33
C PRO A 329 13.08 -17.83 -0.22
N THR A 330 12.94 -17.41 -1.47
CA THR A 330 11.64 -17.32 -2.14
C THR A 330 11.17 -18.67 -2.66
N ALA A 331 9.87 -18.94 -2.59
CA ALA A 331 9.20 -20.02 -3.30
C ALA A 331 8.34 -19.43 -4.42
N ARG A 332 8.42 -19.98 -5.64
CA ARG A 332 7.59 -19.52 -6.76
C ARG A 332 6.14 -19.97 -6.56
N VAL A 333 5.19 -19.06 -6.75
CA VAL A 333 3.75 -19.31 -6.59
C VAL A 333 3.07 -19.34 -7.96
N LEU A 334 3.24 -18.29 -8.76
CA LEU A 334 2.72 -18.20 -10.12
C LEU A 334 3.82 -17.75 -11.08
N ALA A 335 3.72 -18.16 -12.34
CA ALA A 335 4.69 -17.80 -13.35
C ALA A 335 4.58 -16.36 -13.85
N GLU A 336 3.40 -15.76 -13.70
CA GLU A 336 3.09 -14.40 -14.15
C GLU A 336 3.19 -13.40 -12.98
N PRO A 337 3.53 -12.13 -13.25
CA PRO A 337 3.64 -11.09 -12.24
C PRO A 337 2.24 -10.60 -11.81
N TRP A 338 1.75 -11.13 -10.70
CA TRP A 338 0.49 -10.68 -10.09
C TRP A 338 0.75 -9.76 -8.91
N VAL A 339 -0.01 -8.67 -8.79
CA VAL A 339 -0.08 -7.85 -7.58
C VAL A 339 -1.18 -8.43 -6.69
N ALA A 340 -0.80 -8.90 -5.50
CA ALA A 340 -1.76 -9.39 -4.52
C ALA A 340 -2.31 -8.25 -3.65
N ARG A 341 -3.58 -8.34 -3.28
CA ARG A 341 -4.26 -7.50 -2.30
C ARG A 341 -4.96 -8.38 -1.28
N ALA A 342 -4.63 -8.23 0.00
CA ALA A 342 -5.28 -8.95 1.07
C ALA A 342 -6.72 -8.44 1.29
N THR A 343 -7.59 -9.34 1.70
CA THR A 343 -8.97 -9.05 2.10
C THR A 343 -9.23 -9.69 3.48
N THR A 344 -10.37 -9.35 4.07
CA THR A 344 -10.91 -9.98 5.28
C THR A 344 -11.88 -11.10 4.96
N ASP A 345 -12.12 -11.41 3.68
CA ASP A 345 -12.96 -12.53 3.26
C ASP A 345 -12.18 -13.84 3.38
N PRO A 346 -12.56 -14.78 4.26
CA PRO A 346 -11.85 -16.03 4.45
C PRO A 346 -11.89 -16.93 3.19
N ASP A 347 -12.90 -16.79 2.33
CA ASP A 347 -13.02 -17.57 1.10
C ASP A 347 -12.19 -16.97 -0.05
N ARG A 348 -11.89 -15.66 0.04
CA ARG A 348 -11.10 -14.92 -0.94
C ARG A 348 -10.07 -14.02 -0.25
N PRO A 349 -9.13 -14.60 0.53
CA PRO A 349 -8.21 -13.84 1.36
C PRO A 349 -7.27 -12.95 0.54
N PHE A 350 -7.12 -13.25 -0.77
CA PHE A 350 -6.39 -12.42 -1.70
C PHE A 350 -7.15 -12.22 -3.00
N VAL A 351 -7.12 -10.99 -3.51
CA VAL A 351 -7.43 -10.67 -4.90
C VAL A 351 -6.11 -10.41 -5.63
N LEU A 352 -5.90 -11.09 -6.74
CA LEU A 352 -4.77 -10.92 -7.64
C LEU A 352 -5.15 -10.01 -8.79
N ILE A 353 -4.29 -9.04 -9.08
CA ILE A 353 -4.38 -8.09 -10.18
C ILE A 353 -3.18 -8.30 -11.09
N GLY A 354 -3.41 -8.65 -12.35
CA GLY A 354 -2.35 -9.03 -13.28
C GLY A 354 -2.60 -8.52 -14.69
N PRO A 355 -1.58 -8.60 -15.57
CA PRO A 355 -1.73 -8.19 -16.96
C PRO A 355 -2.74 -9.08 -17.69
N ALA A 356 -3.60 -8.49 -18.53
CA ALA A 356 -4.53 -9.27 -19.35
C ALA A 356 -3.84 -10.11 -20.43
N GLY A 357 -2.69 -9.64 -20.92
CA GLY A 357 -1.84 -10.32 -21.90
C GLY A 357 -1.28 -9.31 -22.92
N PRO A 358 -0.43 -9.77 -23.85
CA PRO A 358 0.07 -8.92 -24.94
C PRO A 358 -1.08 -8.34 -25.77
N GLY A 359 -1.03 -7.03 -26.07
CA GLY A 359 -2.07 -6.33 -26.86
C GLY A 359 -3.35 -6.03 -26.09
N GLN A 360 -3.35 -6.20 -24.76
CA GLN A 360 -4.44 -5.86 -23.86
C GLN A 360 -3.95 -4.97 -22.71
N GLU A 361 -3.08 -4.02 -23.03
CA GLU A 361 -2.42 -3.14 -22.05
C GLU A 361 -3.44 -2.26 -21.27
N SER A 362 -4.62 -2.03 -21.85
CA SER A 362 -5.73 -1.31 -21.21
C SER A 362 -6.64 -2.19 -20.35
N LEU A 363 -6.29 -3.47 -20.12
CA LEU A 363 -7.07 -4.41 -19.32
C LEU A 363 -6.21 -5.07 -18.24
N LEU A 364 -6.82 -5.28 -17.07
CA LEU A 364 -6.28 -6.07 -15.98
C LEU A 364 -7.08 -7.36 -15.84
N ARG A 365 -6.39 -8.49 -15.65
CA ARG A 365 -7.01 -9.72 -15.17
C ARG A 365 -7.15 -9.67 -13.66
N LEU A 366 -8.28 -10.20 -13.19
CA LEU A 366 -8.59 -10.34 -11.77
C LEU A 366 -8.77 -11.83 -11.44
N ALA A 367 -8.22 -12.27 -10.32
CA ALA A 367 -8.40 -13.62 -9.80
C ALA A 367 -8.49 -13.60 -8.28
N ALA A 368 -9.22 -14.56 -7.70
CA ALA A 368 -9.17 -14.84 -6.27
C ALA A 368 -8.07 -15.87 -6.01
N MET A 369 -7.31 -15.68 -4.93
CA MET A 369 -6.31 -16.63 -4.47
C MET A 369 -6.53 -16.96 -3.00
N ARG A 370 -6.46 -18.25 -2.69
CA ARG A 370 -6.43 -18.74 -1.30
C ARG A 370 -5.22 -19.64 -1.07
N VAL A 371 -4.63 -19.55 0.12
CA VAL A 371 -3.61 -20.48 0.59
C VAL A 371 -4.32 -21.74 1.05
N VAL A 372 -3.92 -22.89 0.50
CA VAL A 372 -4.43 -24.19 0.91
C VAL A 372 -3.61 -24.63 2.11
N PRO A 373 -4.21 -24.88 3.29
CA PRO A 373 -3.48 -25.42 4.42
C PRO A 373 -2.78 -26.70 4.00
N SER A 374 -1.48 -26.79 4.27
CA SER A 374 -0.77 -28.06 4.18
C SER A 374 -1.50 -29.02 5.12
N GLY A 375 -2.14 -30.07 4.59
CA GLY A 375 -2.67 -31.14 5.44
C GLY A 375 -1.54 -31.71 6.30
N PRO A 376 -1.84 -32.37 7.44
CA PRO A 376 -0.81 -33.07 8.18
C PRO A 376 -0.11 -34.03 7.22
N GLU A 377 1.21 -33.89 7.09
CA GLU A 377 2.05 -34.85 6.35
C GLU A 377 1.68 -36.25 6.86
N ARG A 378 1.15 -37.09 5.96
CA ARG A 378 0.74 -38.46 6.28
C ARG A 378 1.93 -39.39 6.33
#